data_AF-A0A6P2DC34-F1
#
_entry.id   AF-A0A6P2DC34-F1
#
_cell.length_a   1.000
_cell.length_b   1.000
_cell.length_c   1.000
_cell.angle_alpha   90.00
_cell.angle_beta   90.00
_cell.angle_gamma   90.00
#
_symmetry.space_group_name_H-M   'P 1'
#
loop_
_entity.id
_entity.type
_entity.pdbx_description
1 polymer ?
#
loop_
_entity_poly.entity_id
_entity_poly.type
_entity_poly.pdbx_seq_one_letter_code
_entity_poly.pdbx_strand_id
1 'polypeptide(L)'
;MPTSASPLTHLARAFAWHLGRVVPSQPESERLAAAGLTEPVAQRYAVWRRSLLLVAATVSAVAFALAVVDLATGGMGEYTVFGKGLEVAWLVAAGALPLAALVGAMRWTRPGAGALLLIAAWAATFLLPFVYALLPVGLIYHVQPVTPESVAKLAAKPSSPATVPPSKNTDDDDDDDEKPDSKPAPVDPAVTEKAVAMEETLVEFVLSGGGYLLLLPAVLALIPGAVNGCLRVKTLVPAAQLPGWLLVTVAPAFLLFWLVLLAVANHAARSPLLVLGVLLWAGSPTLYSVFGRVFVRPHLTDADAARIGRVKRIVGITGLTGIALLVAFALTSKVAGLRVVGFDREAAVSTKLDALADDDEIGLEDVQTAMAESKSVIYAFDLASFRLVIDFLAKLLVVTAVFADLALRATLVAWRNDRSLRGSGDTAYDTSASTLAAALGNES
;
A
#
# COMPACT_ATOMS: atom_id res chain seq x y z
N MET A 1 -3.61 41.30 4.18
CA MET A 1 -3.59 39.95 4.78
C MET A 1 -2.41 39.19 4.21
N PRO A 2 -1.56 38.54 5.02
CA PRO A 2 -0.45 37.75 4.50
C PRO A 2 -1.00 36.63 3.61
N THR A 3 -0.54 36.56 2.36
CA THR A 3 -0.97 35.53 1.42
C THR A 3 -0.51 34.17 1.94
N SER A 4 -1.46 33.26 2.14
CA SER A 4 -1.15 31.87 2.42
C SER A 4 -0.34 31.29 1.27
N ALA A 5 0.59 30.38 1.56
CA ALA A 5 1.30 29.63 0.53
C ALA A 5 0.29 28.95 -0.42
N SER A 6 0.58 28.96 -1.72
CA SER A 6 -0.32 28.36 -2.70
C SER A 6 -0.35 26.83 -2.56
N PRO A 7 -1.40 26.15 -3.05
CA PRO A 7 -1.44 24.69 -3.08
C PRO A 7 -0.23 24.07 -3.81
N LEU A 8 0.23 24.71 -4.89
CA LEU A 8 1.42 24.28 -5.64
C LEU A 8 2.70 24.39 -4.79
N THR A 9 2.83 25.43 -3.95
CA THR A 9 3.96 25.55 -3.02
C THR A 9 3.94 24.42 -2.00
N HIS A 10 2.77 24.04 -1.46
CA HIS A 10 2.66 22.90 -0.56
C HIS A 10 3.02 21.58 -1.25
N LEU A 11 2.55 21.36 -2.48
CA LEU A 11 2.91 20.17 -3.26
C LEU A 11 4.43 20.09 -3.50
N ALA A 12 5.03 21.18 -3.98
CA ALA A 12 6.47 21.25 -4.23
C ALA A 12 7.29 21.00 -2.94
N ARG A 13 6.86 21.57 -1.81
CA ARG A 13 7.51 21.36 -0.50
C ARG A 13 7.35 19.92 -0.03
N ALA A 14 6.13 19.36 -0.04
CA ALA A 14 5.85 17.99 0.38
C ALA A 14 6.77 17.01 -0.35
N PHE A 15 6.84 17.15 -1.67
CA PHE A 15 7.63 16.29 -2.51
C PHE A 15 9.10 16.62 -2.56
N ALA A 16 9.57 17.76 -2.01
CA ALA A 16 10.93 18.34 -2.16
C ALA A 16 12.06 17.31 -2.36
N TRP A 17 13.09 17.16 -1.55
CA TRP A 17 14.02 15.98 -1.56
C TRP A 17 15.23 16.38 -0.76
N HIS A 18 15.57 17.68 -0.84
CA HIS A 18 16.53 18.37 -0.02
C HIS A 18 15.79 19.26 0.98
N LEU A 19 15.64 18.81 2.22
CA LEU A 19 14.98 19.60 3.26
C LEU A 19 15.67 20.95 3.50
N GLY A 20 16.99 21.00 3.37
CA GLY A 20 17.76 22.24 3.45
C GLY A 20 17.42 23.31 2.39
N ARG A 21 16.69 22.97 1.32
CA ARG A 21 16.26 23.94 0.29
C ARG A 21 14.82 24.40 0.46
N VAL A 22 14.08 23.84 1.41
CA VAL A 22 12.74 24.32 1.73
C VAL A 22 12.90 25.71 2.35
N VAL A 23 12.30 26.74 1.75
CA VAL A 23 12.34 28.11 2.28
C VAL A 23 10.97 28.45 2.85
N PRO A 24 10.84 28.69 4.17
CA PRO A 24 9.65 29.27 4.77
C PRO A 24 9.32 30.62 4.12
N SER A 25 8.05 30.93 3.91
CA SER A 25 7.66 32.29 3.51
C SER A 25 7.87 33.24 4.70
N GLN A 26 8.02 34.54 4.44
CA GLN A 26 8.20 35.53 5.51
C GLN A 26 7.11 35.44 6.59
N PRO A 27 5.79 35.36 6.26
CA PRO A 27 4.75 35.17 7.27
C PRO A 27 4.85 33.83 8.04
N GLU A 28 5.38 32.78 7.41
CA GLU A 28 5.63 31.50 8.11
C GLU A 28 6.79 31.62 9.10
N SER A 29 7.89 32.28 8.70
CA SER A 29 9.04 32.54 9.57
C SER A 29 8.66 33.39 10.78
N GLU A 30 7.86 34.45 10.58
CA GLU A 30 7.37 35.32 11.67
C GLU A 30 6.50 34.53 12.66
N ARG A 31 5.58 33.69 12.16
CA ARG A 31 4.76 32.81 13.01
C ARG A 31 5.57 31.76 13.78
N LEU A 32 6.60 31.21 13.14
CA LEU A 32 7.51 30.25 13.78
C LEU A 32 8.35 30.94 14.86
N ALA A 33 8.90 32.12 14.56
CA ALA A 33 9.65 32.92 15.51
C ALA A 33 8.79 33.31 16.73
N ALA A 34 7.53 33.70 16.51
CA ALA A 34 6.57 33.96 17.58
C ALA A 34 6.24 32.71 18.44
N ALA A 35 6.43 31.51 17.89
CA ALA A 35 6.31 30.25 18.62
C ALA A 35 7.62 29.79 19.28
N GLY A 36 8.68 30.60 19.24
CA GLY A 36 10.01 30.28 19.77
C GLY A 36 10.92 29.50 18.82
N LEU A 37 10.49 29.28 17.57
CA LEU A 37 11.26 28.57 16.54
C LEU A 37 12.04 29.56 15.68
N THR A 38 13.17 30.05 16.18
CA THR A 38 14.04 31.00 15.46
C THR A 38 15.08 30.32 14.56
N GLU A 39 15.44 29.07 14.86
CA GLU A 39 16.48 28.35 14.11
C GLU A 39 16.02 27.94 12.71
N PRO A 40 16.75 28.32 11.64
CA PRO A 40 16.36 28.01 10.26
C PRO A 40 16.10 26.53 10.02
N VAL A 41 16.92 25.62 10.57
CA VAL A 41 16.73 24.17 10.38
C VAL A 41 15.37 23.70 10.91
N ALA A 42 14.98 24.14 12.10
CA ALA A 42 13.69 23.81 12.70
C ALA A 42 12.53 24.38 11.89
N GLN A 43 12.65 25.62 11.42
CA GLN A 43 11.64 26.26 10.56
C GLN A 43 11.43 25.51 9.23
N ARG A 44 12.51 25.09 8.56
CA ARG A 44 12.46 24.33 7.30
C ARG A 44 11.73 23.01 7.49
N TYR A 45 12.03 22.30 8.58
CA TYR A 45 11.36 21.05 8.92
C TYR A 45 9.87 21.24 9.22
N ALA A 46 9.51 22.24 10.05
CA ALA A 46 8.13 22.53 10.39
C ALA A 46 7.27 22.83 9.15
N VAL A 47 7.78 23.66 8.24
CA VAL A 47 7.09 24.03 6.99
C VAL A 47 6.99 22.86 6.00
N TRP A 48 8.04 22.04 5.88
CA TRP A 48 7.97 20.81 5.10
C TRP A 48 6.93 19.84 5.66
N ARG A 49 6.99 19.57 6.98
CA ARG A 49 6.09 18.65 7.67
C ARG A 49 4.64 19.08 7.50
N ARG A 50 4.34 20.38 7.67
CA ARG A 50 3.02 20.95 7.38
C ARG A 50 2.57 20.63 5.97
N SER A 51 3.42 20.89 4.99
CA SER A 51 3.09 20.69 3.57
C SER A 51 2.86 19.21 3.25
N LEU A 52 3.71 18.32 3.77
CA LEU A 52 3.55 16.87 3.62
C LEU A 52 2.24 16.39 4.25
N LEU A 53 1.91 16.85 5.46
CA LEU A 53 0.68 16.46 6.16
C LEU A 53 -0.58 16.99 5.48
N LEU A 54 -0.54 18.18 4.87
CA LEU A 54 -1.67 18.67 4.06
C LEU A 54 -1.92 17.78 2.83
N VAL A 55 -0.85 17.41 2.11
CA VAL A 55 -0.97 16.48 0.96
C VAL A 55 -1.44 15.10 1.44
N ALA A 56 -0.88 14.59 2.54
CA ALA A 56 -1.29 13.32 3.13
C ALA A 56 -2.76 13.33 3.58
N ALA A 57 -3.23 14.43 4.17
CA ALA A 57 -4.62 14.59 4.58
C ALA A 57 -5.57 14.54 3.36
N THR A 58 -5.23 15.23 2.27
CA THR A 58 -6.04 15.20 1.04
C THR A 58 -6.11 13.78 0.46
N VAL A 59 -4.96 13.12 0.29
CA VAL A 59 -4.94 11.77 -0.31
C VAL A 59 -5.63 10.74 0.61
N SER A 60 -5.42 10.84 1.92
CA SER A 60 -6.08 9.96 2.90
C SER A 60 -7.59 10.22 3.00
N ALA A 61 -8.04 11.45 2.79
CA ALA A 61 -9.47 11.77 2.74
C ALA A 61 -10.14 11.16 1.50
N VAL A 62 -9.45 11.16 0.35
CA VAL A 62 -9.94 10.45 -0.84
C VAL A 62 -9.96 8.94 -0.59
N ALA A 63 -8.90 8.37 0.01
CA ALA A 63 -8.87 6.95 0.38
C ALA A 63 -10.04 6.58 1.31
N PHE A 64 -10.32 7.42 2.31
CA PHE A 64 -11.44 7.24 3.22
C PHE A 64 -12.80 7.37 2.51
N ALA A 65 -12.97 8.33 1.60
CA ALA A 65 -14.21 8.46 0.83
C ALA A 65 -14.48 7.23 -0.03
N LEU A 66 -13.45 6.68 -0.69
CA LEU A 66 -13.56 5.42 -1.44
C LEU A 66 -13.92 4.25 -0.52
N ALA A 67 -13.28 4.15 0.65
CA ALA A 67 -13.62 3.16 1.67
C ALA A 67 -15.09 3.23 2.14
N VAL A 68 -15.64 4.44 2.31
CA VAL A 68 -17.06 4.65 2.66
C VAL A 68 -17.96 4.18 1.52
N VAL A 69 -17.62 4.51 0.27
CA VAL A 69 -18.39 4.06 -0.90
C VAL A 69 -18.42 2.53 -0.96
N ASP A 70 -17.27 1.88 -0.79
CA ASP A 70 -17.20 0.42 -0.86
C ASP A 70 -17.99 -0.27 0.24
N LEU A 71 -17.97 0.26 1.47
CA LEU A 71 -18.83 -0.24 2.54
C LEU A 71 -20.32 -0.01 2.24
N ALA A 72 -20.66 1.11 1.61
CA ALA A 72 -22.04 1.43 1.26
C ALA A 72 -22.58 0.56 0.12
N THR A 73 -21.72 0.17 -0.84
CA THR A 73 -22.12 -0.66 -1.99
C THR A 73 -22.06 -2.15 -1.69
N GLY A 74 -21.03 -2.62 -0.98
CA GLY A 74 -20.89 -4.04 -0.63
C GLY A 74 -21.83 -4.50 0.49
N GLY A 75 -22.39 -3.54 1.24
CA GLY A 75 -23.27 -3.84 2.37
C GLY A 75 -22.53 -4.53 3.52
N MET A 76 -23.30 -5.00 4.50
CA MET A 76 -22.77 -5.70 5.68
C MET A 76 -23.46 -7.06 5.92
N GLY A 77 -24.18 -7.57 4.93
CA GLY A 77 -25.02 -8.77 5.09
C GLY A 77 -24.22 -10.02 5.45
N GLU A 78 -23.08 -10.21 4.81
CA GLU A 78 -22.22 -11.39 4.94
C GLU A 78 -21.39 -11.43 6.22
N TYR A 79 -21.24 -10.29 6.91
CA TYR A 79 -20.42 -10.19 8.10
C TYR A 79 -21.18 -10.63 9.35
N THR A 80 -20.49 -11.36 10.23
CA THR A 80 -20.96 -11.62 11.59
C THR A 80 -21.05 -10.30 12.38
N VAL A 81 -21.66 -10.32 13.57
CA VAL A 81 -21.65 -9.15 14.47
C VAL A 81 -20.22 -8.68 14.79
N PHE A 82 -19.30 -9.62 14.96
CA PHE A 82 -17.90 -9.31 15.19
C PHE A 82 -17.22 -8.74 13.94
N GLY A 83 -17.47 -9.34 12.77
CA GLY A 83 -17.00 -8.83 11.47
C GLY A 83 -17.47 -7.40 11.20
N LYS A 84 -18.75 -7.10 11.44
CA LYS A 84 -19.31 -5.74 11.34
C LYS A 84 -18.59 -4.75 12.26
N GLY A 85 -18.34 -5.15 13.51
CA GLY A 85 -17.61 -4.32 14.46
C GLY A 85 -16.18 -4.01 13.98
N LEU A 86 -15.52 -5.01 13.39
CA LEU A 86 -14.18 -4.87 12.83
C LEU A 86 -14.16 -3.95 11.60
N GLU A 87 -15.19 -4.04 10.75
CA GLU A 87 -15.34 -3.20 9.55
C GLU A 87 -15.58 -1.74 9.91
N VAL A 88 -16.43 -1.50 10.90
CA VAL A 88 -16.62 -0.15 11.46
C VAL A 88 -15.32 0.35 12.10
N ALA A 89 -14.60 -0.48 12.85
CA ALA A 89 -13.33 -0.10 13.44
C ALA A 89 -12.28 0.26 12.37
N TRP A 90 -12.27 -0.45 11.24
CA TRP A 90 -11.41 -0.14 10.11
C TRP A 90 -11.78 1.18 9.45
N LEU A 91 -13.06 1.43 9.22
CA LEU A 91 -13.52 2.69 8.67
C LEU A 91 -13.19 3.87 9.60
N VAL A 92 -13.36 3.71 10.91
CA VAL A 92 -12.97 4.70 11.92
C VAL A 92 -11.46 4.95 11.88
N ALA A 93 -10.64 3.90 11.82
CA ALA A 93 -9.19 4.04 11.70
C ALA A 93 -8.80 4.79 10.41
N ALA A 94 -9.40 4.42 9.28
CA ALA A 94 -9.18 5.06 7.99
C ALA A 94 -9.54 6.56 8.03
N GLY A 95 -10.65 6.93 8.67
CA GLY A 95 -11.06 8.32 8.88
C GLY A 95 -10.22 9.09 9.90
N ALA A 96 -9.65 8.41 10.90
CA ALA A 96 -8.75 9.03 11.88
C ALA A 96 -7.44 9.52 11.24
N LEU A 97 -6.98 8.89 10.15
CA LEU A 97 -5.73 9.24 9.47
C LEU A 97 -5.73 10.64 8.84
N PRO A 98 -6.68 11.03 7.96
CA PRO A 98 -6.76 12.40 7.43
C PRO A 98 -7.00 13.43 8.53
N LEU A 99 -7.79 13.10 9.56
CA LEU A 99 -8.02 13.98 10.71
C LEU A 99 -6.73 14.23 11.50
N ALA A 100 -5.97 13.18 11.82
CA ALA A 100 -4.69 13.30 12.51
C ALA A 100 -3.67 14.08 11.68
N ALA A 101 -3.62 13.86 10.36
CA ALA A 101 -2.77 14.62 9.45
C ALA A 101 -3.17 16.11 9.42
N LEU A 102 -4.46 16.42 9.36
CA LEU A 102 -4.97 17.80 9.39
C LEU A 102 -4.66 18.48 10.73
N VAL A 103 -4.90 17.82 11.86
CA VAL A 103 -4.53 18.33 13.19
C VAL A 103 -3.04 18.56 13.30
N GLY A 104 -2.22 17.64 12.81
CA GLY A 104 -0.76 17.78 12.75
C GLY A 104 -0.32 18.95 11.86
N ALA A 105 -1.01 19.19 10.74
CA ALA A 105 -0.78 20.34 9.86
C ALA A 105 -1.24 21.66 10.47
N MET A 106 -2.32 21.67 11.28
CA MET A 106 -2.77 22.86 12.01
C MET A 106 -1.83 23.21 13.16
N ARG A 107 -1.27 22.21 13.85
CA ARG A 107 -0.30 22.36 14.95
C ARG A 107 1.16 22.39 14.49
N TRP A 108 1.41 22.77 13.24
CA TRP A 108 2.74 22.71 12.63
C TRP A 108 3.80 23.59 13.30
N THR A 109 3.40 24.66 14.01
CA THR A 109 4.32 25.51 14.79
C THR A 109 4.89 24.81 16.02
N ARG A 110 4.32 23.67 16.43
CA ARG A 110 4.81 22.80 17.50
C ARG A 110 4.81 21.36 17.00
N PRO A 111 5.80 20.95 16.18
CA PRO A 111 5.79 19.65 15.50
C PRO A 111 5.64 18.45 16.44
N GLY A 112 6.05 18.59 17.71
CA GLY A 112 5.85 17.56 18.74
C GLY A 112 4.38 17.35 19.19
N ALA A 113 3.55 18.41 19.20
CA ALA A 113 2.23 18.41 19.83
C ALA A 113 1.16 17.60 19.08
N GLY A 114 1.41 17.24 17.81
CA GLY A 114 0.53 16.39 17.00
C GLY A 114 1.14 15.02 16.66
N ALA A 115 2.36 14.74 17.11
CA ALA A 115 3.07 13.53 16.72
C ALA A 115 2.43 12.26 17.30
N LEU A 116 2.02 12.27 18.57
CA LEU A 116 1.39 11.10 19.22
C LEU A 116 0.06 10.74 18.55
N LEU A 117 -0.78 11.74 18.24
CA LEU A 117 -2.05 11.51 17.53
C LEU A 117 -1.80 10.90 16.14
N LEU A 118 -0.83 11.43 15.40
CA LEU A 118 -0.48 10.90 14.08
C LEU A 118 0.07 9.48 14.17
N ILE A 119 0.92 9.18 15.15
CA ILE A 119 1.47 7.84 15.40
C ILE A 119 0.35 6.86 15.78
N ALA A 120 -0.60 7.27 16.64
CA ALA A 120 -1.71 6.42 17.05
C ALA A 120 -2.65 6.11 15.87
N ALA A 121 -3.04 7.12 15.09
CA ALA A 121 -3.86 6.92 13.89
C ALA A 121 -3.14 6.07 12.82
N TRP A 122 -1.85 6.32 12.62
CA TRP A 122 -1.00 5.49 11.76
C TRP A 122 -0.95 4.05 12.25
N ALA A 123 -0.68 3.80 13.53
CA ALA A 123 -0.60 2.46 14.10
C ALA A 123 -1.94 1.73 13.98
N ALA A 124 -3.07 2.40 14.26
CA ALA A 124 -4.40 1.81 14.10
C ALA A 124 -4.66 1.40 12.63
N THR A 125 -4.41 2.29 11.67
CA THR A 125 -4.60 1.98 10.23
C THR A 125 -3.63 0.95 9.68
N PHE A 126 -2.43 0.83 10.24
CA PHE A 126 -1.42 -0.13 9.80
C PHE A 126 -1.60 -1.50 10.44
N LEU A 127 -1.92 -1.57 11.74
CA LEU A 127 -2.00 -2.84 12.46
C LEU A 127 -3.33 -3.56 12.25
N LEU A 128 -4.42 -2.83 12.02
CA LEU A 128 -5.74 -3.45 11.90
C LEU A 128 -5.85 -4.44 10.73
N PRO A 129 -5.29 -4.18 9.53
CA PRO A 129 -5.22 -5.19 8.46
C PRO A 129 -4.52 -6.50 8.89
N PHE A 130 -3.52 -6.44 9.78
CA PHE A 130 -2.88 -7.65 10.32
C PHE A 130 -3.78 -8.37 11.31
N VAL A 131 -4.55 -7.64 12.11
CA VAL A 131 -5.56 -8.24 12.98
C VAL A 131 -6.60 -8.98 12.14
N TYR A 132 -7.09 -8.39 11.05
CA TYR A 132 -7.97 -9.06 10.08
C TYR A 132 -7.36 -10.37 9.55
N ALA A 133 -6.11 -10.31 9.07
CA ALA A 133 -5.45 -11.46 8.47
C ALA A 133 -5.15 -12.62 9.45
N LEU A 134 -5.11 -12.35 10.76
CA LEU A 134 -4.86 -13.35 11.79
C LEU A 134 -6.13 -13.97 12.37
N LEU A 135 -7.31 -13.39 12.09
CA LEU A 135 -8.58 -13.87 12.62
C LEU A 135 -9.15 -14.98 11.73
N PRO A 136 -9.70 -16.07 12.32
CA PRO A 136 -10.41 -17.09 11.56
C PRO A 136 -11.57 -16.50 10.75
N VAL A 137 -11.73 -16.96 9.51
CA VAL A 137 -12.77 -16.50 8.57
C VAL A 137 -14.16 -16.58 9.21
N GLY A 138 -14.50 -17.67 9.90
CA GLY A 138 -15.81 -17.86 10.53
C GLY A 138 -16.13 -16.88 11.67
N LEU A 139 -15.13 -16.14 12.19
CA LEU A 139 -15.38 -15.02 13.10
C LEU A 139 -15.80 -13.76 12.35
N ILE A 140 -15.36 -13.58 11.10
CA ILE A 140 -15.60 -12.37 10.31
C ILE A 140 -16.85 -12.53 9.44
N TYR A 141 -17.00 -13.68 8.79
CA TYR A 141 -18.05 -13.96 7.80
C TYR A 141 -19.00 -15.06 8.26
N HIS A 142 -20.26 -14.94 7.86
CA HIS A 142 -21.24 -16.02 7.95
C HIS A 142 -20.94 -17.07 6.88
N VAL A 143 -20.13 -18.07 7.21
CA VAL A 143 -19.91 -19.22 6.34
C VAL A 143 -21.17 -20.09 6.40
N GLN A 144 -21.96 -20.11 5.32
CA GLN A 144 -23.07 -21.04 5.23
C GLN A 144 -22.51 -22.47 5.19
N PRO A 145 -23.03 -23.40 6.00
CA PRO A 145 -22.61 -24.79 5.90
C PRO A 145 -22.96 -25.31 4.51
N VAL A 146 -21.99 -25.90 3.82
CA VAL A 146 -22.21 -26.57 2.54
C VAL A 146 -23.26 -27.65 2.74
N THR A 147 -24.43 -27.49 2.12
CA THR A 147 -25.53 -28.45 2.28
C THR A 147 -25.39 -29.57 1.25
N PRO A 148 -25.82 -30.82 1.55
CA PRO A 148 -25.83 -31.88 0.55
C PRO A 148 -26.61 -31.51 -0.72
N GLU A 149 -27.61 -30.63 -0.60
CA GLU A 149 -28.39 -30.13 -1.73
C GLU A 149 -27.58 -29.19 -2.63
N SER A 150 -26.77 -28.28 -2.09
CA SER A 150 -25.90 -27.43 -2.93
C SER A 150 -24.87 -28.26 -3.68
N VAL A 151 -24.31 -29.27 -3.01
CA VAL A 151 -23.39 -30.23 -3.64
C VAL A 151 -24.09 -31.09 -4.69
N ALA A 152 -25.33 -31.53 -4.43
CA ALA A 152 -26.11 -32.28 -5.39
C ALA A 152 -26.50 -31.43 -6.61
N LYS A 153 -26.85 -30.15 -6.43
CA LYS A 153 -27.09 -29.21 -7.54
C LYS A 153 -25.83 -29.02 -8.39
N LEU A 154 -24.67 -28.85 -7.76
CA LEU A 154 -23.38 -28.74 -8.44
C LEU A 154 -23.03 -30.02 -9.21
N ALA A 155 -23.28 -31.20 -8.62
CA ALA A 155 -23.04 -32.49 -9.27
C ALA A 155 -24.06 -32.82 -10.37
N ALA A 156 -25.29 -32.32 -10.24
CA ALA A 156 -26.38 -32.58 -11.18
C ALA A 156 -26.36 -31.66 -12.40
N LYS A 157 -25.61 -30.54 -12.38
CA LYS A 157 -25.42 -29.69 -13.56
C LYS A 157 -24.66 -30.53 -14.60
N PRO A 158 -25.34 -31.04 -15.64
CA PRO A 158 -24.72 -31.99 -16.56
C PRO A 158 -23.58 -31.25 -17.25
N SER A 159 -22.37 -31.79 -17.14
CA SER A 159 -21.21 -31.29 -17.91
C SER A 159 -21.67 -31.21 -19.36
N SER A 160 -21.89 -29.98 -19.83
CA SER A 160 -22.53 -29.73 -21.12
C SER A 160 -21.84 -30.62 -22.15
N PRO A 161 -22.54 -31.63 -22.74
CA PRO A 161 -21.88 -32.65 -23.53
C PRO A 161 -21.14 -31.92 -24.64
N ALA A 162 -19.82 -32.06 -24.64
CA ALA A 162 -18.92 -31.39 -25.56
C ALA A 162 -19.56 -31.38 -26.94
N THR A 163 -19.94 -30.20 -27.42
CA THR A 163 -20.75 -30.00 -28.63
C THR A 163 -20.15 -30.82 -29.76
N VAL A 164 -20.71 -32.02 -29.98
CA VAL A 164 -20.38 -32.81 -31.15
C VAL A 164 -20.88 -31.96 -32.31
N PRO A 165 -20.01 -31.53 -33.25
CA PRO A 165 -20.42 -30.67 -34.33
C PRO A 165 -21.59 -31.34 -35.07
N PRO A 166 -22.65 -30.58 -35.41
CA PRO A 166 -23.88 -31.15 -35.94
C PRO A 166 -23.58 -31.96 -37.20
N SER A 167 -23.74 -33.29 -37.07
CA SER A 167 -23.94 -34.17 -38.20
C SER A 167 -25.24 -33.72 -38.86
N LYS A 168 -25.10 -33.05 -39.99
CA LYS A 168 -26.18 -32.53 -40.82
C LYS A 168 -26.83 -33.71 -41.55
N ASN A 169 -27.85 -34.31 -40.95
CA ASN A 169 -28.79 -35.25 -41.59
C ASN A 169 -30.19 -34.84 -41.09
N THR A 170 -30.95 -34.12 -41.92
CA THR A 170 -32.06 -34.62 -42.74
C THR A 170 -33.23 -35.11 -41.91
N ASP A 171 -34.28 -34.28 -41.97
CA ASP A 171 -35.67 -34.62 -42.18
C ASP A 171 -36.34 -35.67 -41.27
N ASP A 172 -37.53 -35.25 -40.86
CA ASP A 172 -38.71 -36.06 -40.54
C ASP A 172 -39.04 -36.32 -39.05
N ASP A 173 -40.28 -35.91 -38.80
CA ASP A 173 -41.32 -36.46 -37.94
C ASP A 173 -41.43 -36.02 -36.47
N ASP A 174 -42.58 -35.36 -36.25
CA ASP A 174 -43.24 -35.02 -35.00
C ASP A 174 -43.55 -36.30 -34.20
N ASP A 175 -42.92 -36.48 -33.03
CA ASP A 175 -43.40 -37.40 -32.00
C ASP A 175 -43.13 -36.82 -30.61
N ASP A 176 -44.22 -36.52 -29.89
CA ASP A 176 -44.30 -36.08 -28.49
C ASP A 176 -43.93 -37.24 -27.53
N ASP A 177 -42.66 -37.67 -27.54
CA ASP A 177 -42.18 -38.71 -26.62
C ASP A 177 -41.96 -38.14 -25.20
N GLU A 178 -42.82 -38.56 -24.27
CA GLU A 178 -42.64 -38.45 -22.82
C GLU A 178 -41.23 -38.93 -22.43
N LYS A 179 -40.34 -37.99 -22.09
CA LYS A 179 -39.01 -38.32 -21.56
C LYS A 179 -39.20 -39.16 -20.29
N PRO A 180 -38.70 -40.42 -20.26
CA PRO A 180 -38.83 -41.25 -19.08
C PRO A 180 -38.09 -40.61 -17.91
N ASP A 181 -38.76 -40.56 -16.75
CA ASP A 181 -38.22 -40.18 -15.44
C ASP A 181 -37.01 -41.06 -15.07
N SER A 182 -35.86 -40.77 -15.66
CA SER A 182 -34.60 -41.40 -15.29
C SER A 182 -34.18 -40.85 -13.93
N LYS A 183 -34.42 -41.64 -12.88
CA LYS A 183 -33.86 -41.37 -11.56
C LYS A 183 -32.34 -41.23 -11.72
N PRO A 184 -31.73 -40.12 -11.25
CA PRO A 184 -30.29 -39.93 -11.34
C PRO A 184 -29.58 -41.09 -10.62
N ALA A 185 -28.54 -41.63 -11.25
CA ALA A 185 -27.73 -42.67 -10.65
C ALA A 185 -27.12 -42.15 -9.33
N PRO A 186 -27.03 -42.98 -8.27
CA PRO A 186 -26.42 -42.58 -7.01
C PRO A 186 -24.96 -42.17 -7.24
N VAL A 187 -24.62 -40.92 -6.91
CA VAL A 187 -23.25 -40.40 -6.97
C VAL A 187 -22.40 -41.09 -5.91
N ASP A 188 -21.19 -41.50 -6.29
CA ASP A 188 -20.23 -42.14 -5.37
C ASP A 188 -19.85 -41.14 -4.24
N PRO A 189 -20.09 -41.48 -2.95
CA PRO A 189 -19.80 -40.60 -1.83
C PRO A 189 -18.32 -40.16 -1.76
N ALA A 190 -17.39 -40.98 -2.26
CA ALA A 190 -15.97 -40.64 -2.25
C ALA A 190 -15.62 -39.49 -3.24
N VAL A 191 -16.37 -39.36 -4.33
CA VAL A 191 -16.21 -38.25 -5.28
C VAL A 191 -16.76 -36.97 -4.67
N THR A 192 -17.90 -37.05 -3.99
CA THR A 192 -18.51 -35.95 -3.26
C THR A 192 -17.60 -35.43 -2.15
N GLU A 193 -17.00 -36.30 -1.34
CA GLU A 193 -16.08 -35.90 -0.26
C GLU A 193 -14.84 -35.17 -0.79
N LYS A 194 -14.25 -35.64 -1.90
CA LYS A 194 -13.10 -34.98 -2.53
C LYS A 194 -13.46 -33.63 -3.15
N ALA A 195 -14.64 -33.53 -3.77
CA ALA A 195 -15.10 -32.28 -4.36
C ALA A 195 -15.30 -31.20 -3.27
N VAL A 196 -15.96 -31.57 -2.17
CA VAL A 196 -16.16 -30.68 -1.01
C VAL A 196 -14.83 -30.24 -0.41
N ALA A 197 -13.88 -31.17 -0.20
CA ALA A 197 -12.56 -30.82 0.34
C ALA A 197 -11.76 -29.88 -0.59
N MET A 198 -11.88 -30.05 -1.91
CA MET A 198 -11.21 -29.19 -2.88
C MET A 198 -11.84 -27.79 -2.92
N GLU A 199 -13.17 -27.71 -2.84
CA GLU A 199 -13.91 -26.44 -2.75
C GLU A 199 -13.54 -25.67 -1.49
N GLU A 200 -13.52 -26.34 -0.32
CA GLU A 200 -13.11 -25.74 0.95
C GLU A 200 -11.68 -25.18 0.87
N THR A 201 -10.74 -25.97 0.32
CA THR A 201 -9.35 -25.52 0.13
C THR A 201 -9.26 -24.32 -0.81
N LEU A 202 -10.07 -24.29 -1.88
CA LEU A 202 -10.08 -23.18 -2.83
C LEU A 202 -10.64 -21.91 -2.20
N VAL A 203 -11.73 -22.01 -1.43
CA VAL A 203 -12.33 -20.89 -0.69
C VAL A 203 -11.34 -20.34 0.33
N GLU A 204 -10.68 -21.20 1.11
CA GLU A 204 -9.63 -20.78 2.04
C GLU A 204 -8.45 -20.09 1.32
N PHE A 205 -8.06 -20.60 0.16
CA PHE A 205 -7.01 -20.00 -0.65
C PHE A 205 -7.41 -18.61 -1.18
N VAL A 206 -8.64 -18.46 -1.68
CA VAL A 206 -9.16 -17.18 -2.18
C VAL A 206 -9.29 -16.17 -1.04
N LEU A 207 -9.83 -16.58 0.11
CA LEU A 207 -9.99 -15.72 1.28
C LEU A 207 -8.64 -15.30 1.88
N SER A 208 -7.69 -16.23 2.01
CA SER A 208 -6.33 -15.90 2.46
C SER A 208 -5.59 -15.01 1.46
N GLY A 209 -5.78 -15.23 0.16
CA GLY A 209 -5.29 -14.36 -0.91
C GLY A 209 -5.88 -12.94 -0.82
N GLY A 210 -7.18 -12.83 -0.57
CA GLY A 210 -7.87 -11.54 -0.34
C GLY A 210 -7.33 -10.81 0.89
N GLY A 211 -7.11 -11.53 2.00
CA GLY A 211 -6.46 -10.99 3.20
C GLY A 211 -5.06 -10.43 2.91
N TYR A 212 -4.27 -11.11 2.06
CA TYR A 212 -2.97 -10.61 1.63
C TYR A 212 -3.06 -9.33 0.79
N LEU A 213 -4.05 -9.24 -0.11
CA LEU A 213 -4.29 -8.03 -0.90
C LEU A 213 -4.69 -6.83 -0.01
N LEU A 214 -5.44 -7.07 1.08
CA LEU A 214 -5.76 -6.04 2.08
C LEU A 214 -4.51 -5.55 2.84
N LEU A 215 -3.55 -6.43 3.12
CA LEU A 215 -2.28 -6.09 3.79
C LEU A 215 -1.31 -5.33 2.88
N LEU A 216 -1.38 -5.58 1.57
CA LEU A 216 -0.38 -5.17 0.60
C LEU A 216 -0.09 -3.66 0.64
N PRO A 217 -1.07 -2.73 0.62
CA PRO A 217 -0.78 -1.29 0.71
C PRO A 217 -0.02 -0.90 1.98
N ALA A 218 -0.35 -1.49 3.13
CA ALA A 218 0.32 -1.20 4.39
C ALA A 218 1.77 -1.69 4.38
N VAL A 219 2.00 -2.96 4.01
CA VAL A 219 3.34 -3.54 3.94
C VAL A 219 4.21 -2.79 2.92
N LEU A 220 3.65 -2.53 1.74
CA LEU A 220 4.36 -1.84 0.66
C LEU A 220 4.70 -0.40 1.00
N ALA A 221 3.88 0.31 1.77
CA ALA A 221 4.13 1.69 2.15
C ALA A 221 5.18 1.83 3.27
N LEU A 222 5.31 0.82 4.14
CA LEU A 222 6.11 0.91 5.36
C LEU A 222 7.59 1.16 5.07
N ILE A 223 8.21 0.29 4.28
CA ILE A 223 9.65 0.35 3.99
C ILE A 223 10.03 1.60 3.18
N PRO A 224 9.42 1.91 2.02
CA PRO A 224 9.75 3.12 1.27
C PRO A 224 9.42 4.39 2.05
N GLY A 225 8.36 4.40 2.87
CA GLY A 225 8.07 5.53 3.75
C GLY A 225 9.15 5.73 4.82
N ALA A 226 9.64 4.66 5.44
CA ALA A 226 10.74 4.70 6.39
C ALA A 226 12.05 5.20 5.76
N VAL A 227 12.39 4.69 4.56
CA VAL A 227 13.56 5.15 3.78
C VAL A 227 13.43 6.63 3.44
N ASN A 228 12.26 7.07 2.96
CA ASN A 228 11.99 8.47 2.64
C ASN A 228 12.10 9.37 3.88
N GLY A 229 11.53 8.97 5.02
CA GLY A 229 11.64 9.69 6.28
C GLY A 229 13.10 9.86 6.71
N CYS A 230 13.88 8.78 6.72
CA CYS A 230 15.30 8.81 7.06
C CYS A 230 16.12 9.68 6.11
N LEU A 231 15.86 9.61 4.79
CA LEU A 231 16.51 10.46 3.78
C LEU A 231 16.23 11.93 3.99
N ARG A 232 15.01 12.29 4.39
CA ARG A 232 14.63 13.67 4.66
C ARG A 232 15.38 14.18 5.88
N VAL A 233 15.32 13.46 7.01
CA VAL A 233 16.05 13.81 8.23
C VAL A 233 17.55 13.90 7.96
N LYS A 234 18.14 12.98 7.19
CA LYS A 234 19.56 13.05 6.83
C LYS A 234 19.91 14.30 6.01
N THR A 235 19.05 14.76 5.11
CA THR A 235 19.29 16.03 4.39
C THR A 235 19.01 17.28 5.21
N LEU A 236 18.28 17.15 6.31
CA LEU A 236 18.03 18.25 7.24
C LEU A 236 19.20 18.41 8.21
N VAL A 237 19.70 17.29 8.74
CA VAL A 237 20.76 17.23 9.74
C VAL A 237 21.89 16.32 9.23
N PRO A 238 22.72 16.79 8.27
CA PRO A 238 23.73 15.96 7.60
C PRO A 238 24.84 15.44 8.53
N ALA A 239 25.06 16.11 9.66
CA ALA A 239 25.99 15.66 10.70
C ALA A 239 25.49 14.42 11.47
N ALA A 240 24.16 14.17 11.51
CA ALA A 240 23.60 13.02 12.21
C ALA A 240 23.90 11.70 11.49
N GLN A 241 24.45 10.73 12.22
CA GLN A 241 24.80 9.41 11.69
C GLN A 241 23.61 8.44 11.70
N LEU A 242 22.74 8.51 12.72
CA LEU A 242 21.68 7.54 12.96
C LEU A 242 20.70 7.37 11.78
N PRO A 243 20.17 8.43 11.13
CA PRO A 243 19.30 8.27 9.96
C PRO A 243 20.00 7.58 8.79
N GLY A 244 21.32 7.77 8.66
CA GLY A 244 22.13 7.11 7.64
C GLY A 244 22.26 5.61 7.89
N TRP A 245 22.47 5.20 9.14
CA TRP A 245 22.49 3.79 9.54
C TRP A 245 21.16 3.11 9.27
N LEU A 246 20.05 3.69 9.77
CA LEU A 246 18.70 3.15 9.57
C LEU A 246 18.39 2.93 8.08
N LEU A 247 18.78 3.88 7.25
CA LEU A 247 18.59 3.81 5.82
C LEU A 247 19.41 2.69 5.15
N VAL A 248 20.67 2.54 5.52
CA VAL A 248 21.55 1.48 4.99
C VAL A 248 21.06 0.10 5.40
N THR A 249 20.47 -0.04 6.59
CA THR A 249 19.96 -1.32 7.11
C THR A 249 18.58 -1.68 6.56
N VAL A 250 17.69 -0.71 6.38
CA VAL A 250 16.30 -0.97 5.94
C VAL A 250 16.21 -1.24 4.43
N ALA A 251 17.06 -0.60 3.62
CA ALA A 251 16.95 -0.71 2.17
C ALA A 251 17.08 -2.15 1.59
N PRO A 252 18.00 -3.03 2.07
CA PRO A 252 18.10 -4.41 1.57
C PRO A 252 16.88 -5.27 1.91
N ALA A 253 16.22 -5.00 3.03
CA ALA A 253 15.00 -5.72 3.42
C ALA A 253 13.86 -5.51 2.41
N PHE A 254 13.81 -4.33 1.76
CA PHE A 254 12.86 -4.06 0.69
C PHE A 254 13.05 -5.00 -0.50
N LEU A 255 14.30 -5.15 -0.97
CA LEU A 255 14.61 -6.04 -2.07
C LEU A 255 14.32 -7.50 -1.70
N LEU A 256 14.71 -7.94 -0.50
CA LEU A 256 14.46 -9.30 -0.05
C LEU A 256 12.95 -9.64 -0.05
N PHE A 257 12.13 -8.74 0.48
CA PHE A 257 10.68 -8.88 0.46
C PHE A 257 10.15 -9.03 -0.97
N TRP A 258 10.58 -8.17 -1.89
CA TRP A 258 10.15 -8.23 -3.29
C TRP A 258 10.69 -9.43 -4.05
N LEU A 259 11.85 -9.98 -3.69
CA LEU A 259 12.38 -11.20 -4.30
C LEU A 259 11.48 -12.41 -4.03
N VAL A 260 10.88 -12.48 -2.83
CA VAL A 260 9.91 -13.55 -2.51
C VAL A 260 8.67 -13.43 -3.39
N LEU A 261 8.10 -12.23 -3.52
CA LEU A 261 6.94 -11.99 -4.40
C LEU A 261 7.27 -12.21 -5.88
N LEU A 262 8.47 -11.80 -6.28
CA LEU A 262 8.95 -12.01 -7.64
C LEU A 262 9.12 -13.48 -7.96
N ALA A 263 9.57 -14.32 -7.03
CA ALA A 263 9.68 -15.76 -7.27
C ALA A 263 8.33 -16.36 -7.67
N VAL A 264 7.27 -16.03 -6.92
CA VAL A 264 5.89 -16.47 -7.21
C VAL A 264 5.40 -15.93 -8.55
N ALA A 265 5.53 -14.61 -8.77
CA ALA A 265 5.06 -13.97 -10.00
C ALA A 265 5.83 -14.44 -11.24
N ASN A 266 7.13 -14.73 -11.11
CA ASN A 266 7.97 -15.19 -12.21
C ASN A 266 7.61 -16.62 -12.65
N HIS A 267 7.23 -17.51 -11.72
CA HIS A 267 6.75 -18.85 -12.08
C HIS A 267 5.49 -18.78 -12.94
N ALA A 268 4.60 -17.81 -12.67
CA ALA A 268 3.38 -17.60 -13.45
C ALA A 268 3.65 -16.89 -14.80
N ALA A 269 4.44 -15.81 -14.81
CA ALA A 269 4.59 -14.94 -15.97
C ALA A 269 5.70 -15.34 -16.95
N ARG A 270 6.75 -16.03 -16.47
CA ARG A 270 7.95 -16.44 -17.25
C ARG A 270 8.53 -15.33 -18.14
N SER A 271 8.44 -14.07 -17.70
CA SER A 271 8.84 -12.90 -18.48
C SER A 271 10.10 -12.26 -17.92
N PRO A 272 11.20 -12.16 -18.68
CA PRO A 272 12.42 -11.50 -18.22
C PRO A 272 12.21 -10.00 -17.97
N LEU A 273 11.22 -9.39 -18.64
CA LEU A 273 10.87 -7.98 -18.48
C LEU A 273 10.30 -7.71 -17.08
N LEU A 274 9.47 -8.62 -16.56
CA LEU A 274 8.96 -8.56 -15.18
C LEU A 274 10.12 -8.66 -14.18
N VAL A 275 11.00 -9.65 -14.35
CA VAL A 275 12.15 -9.88 -13.47
C VAL A 275 13.05 -8.66 -13.43
N LEU A 276 13.46 -8.14 -14.59
CA LEU A 276 14.32 -6.97 -14.65
C LEU A 276 13.63 -5.71 -14.10
N GLY A 277 12.34 -5.52 -14.39
CA GLY A 277 11.55 -4.42 -13.89
C GLY A 277 11.47 -4.40 -12.35
N VAL A 278 11.13 -5.53 -11.73
CA VAL A 278 11.06 -5.66 -10.27
C VAL A 278 12.46 -5.50 -9.65
N LEU A 279 13.50 -6.15 -10.20
CA LEU A 279 14.86 -6.03 -9.67
C LEU A 279 15.38 -4.60 -9.70
N LEU A 280 15.13 -3.84 -10.78
CA LEU A 280 15.54 -2.44 -10.85
C LEU A 280 14.72 -1.56 -9.91
N TRP A 281 13.40 -1.74 -9.88
CA TRP A 281 12.53 -0.92 -9.03
C TRP A 281 12.74 -1.20 -7.54
N ALA A 282 12.58 -2.45 -7.11
CA ALA A 282 12.75 -2.87 -5.72
C ALA A 282 14.22 -2.88 -5.28
N GLY A 283 15.15 -3.09 -6.20
CA GLY A 283 16.58 -3.00 -5.93
C GLY A 283 17.10 -1.56 -5.87
N SER A 284 16.39 -0.57 -6.43
CA SER A 284 16.88 0.82 -6.45
C SER A 284 17.24 1.37 -5.06
N PRO A 285 16.48 1.14 -3.96
CA PRO A 285 16.87 1.64 -2.64
C PRO A 285 18.13 0.96 -2.10
N THR A 286 18.45 -0.27 -2.50
CA THR A 286 19.66 -0.98 -2.04
C THR A 286 20.95 -0.30 -2.45
N LEU A 287 20.91 0.54 -3.49
CA LEU A 287 22.03 1.41 -3.85
C LEU A 287 22.42 2.34 -2.70
N TYR A 288 21.49 2.71 -1.81
CA TYR A 288 21.83 3.44 -0.60
C TYR A 288 22.76 2.65 0.33
N SER A 289 22.58 1.33 0.43
CA SER A 289 23.46 0.45 1.19
C SER A 289 24.82 0.29 0.51
N VAL A 290 24.84 0.16 -0.83
CA VAL A 290 26.08 0.14 -1.63
C VAL A 290 26.89 1.42 -1.41
N PHE A 291 26.23 2.58 -1.42
CA PHE A 291 26.83 3.87 -1.13
C PHE A 291 26.76 4.25 0.35
N GLY A 292 26.67 3.28 1.28
CA GLY A 292 26.38 3.53 2.69
C GLY A 292 27.38 4.47 3.38
N ARG A 293 28.64 4.50 2.92
CA ARG A 293 29.66 5.46 3.40
C ARG A 293 29.23 6.93 3.22
N VAL A 294 28.43 7.25 2.18
CA VAL A 294 27.89 8.58 1.90
C VAL A 294 26.72 8.94 2.82
N PHE A 295 26.12 7.98 3.53
CA PHE A 295 25.00 8.24 4.43
C PHE A 295 25.39 8.14 5.90
N VAL A 296 26.31 7.23 6.25
CA VAL A 296 26.72 7.00 7.64
C VAL A 296 27.70 8.07 8.13
N ARG A 297 28.53 8.65 7.26
CA ARG A 297 29.47 9.69 7.68
C ARG A 297 28.76 10.97 8.12
N PRO A 298 29.26 11.68 9.15
CA PRO A 298 28.89 13.06 9.40
C PRO A 298 29.35 13.92 8.23
N HIS A 299 28.44 14.68 7.64
CA HIS A 299 28.76 15.60 6.56
C HIS A 299 28.59 17.03 7.07
N LEU A 300 29.64 17.83 6.89
CA LEU A 300 29.69 19.23 7.32
C LEU A 300 29.82 20.20 6.14
N THR A 301 30.11 19.70 4.94
CA THR A 301 30.37 20.53 3.75
C THR A 301 29.26 20.41 2.70
N ASP A 302 29.07 21.47 1.91
CA ASP A 302 28.12 21.45 0.78
C ASP A 302 28.51 20.45 -0.31
N ALA A 303 29.82 20.22 -0.50
CA ALA A 303 30.34 19.22 -1.43
C ALA A 303 29.87 17.81 -1.06
N ASP A 304 29.79 17.52 0.24
CA ASP A 304 29.28 16.25 0.74
C ASP A 304 27.75 16.12 0.55
N ALA A 305 27.00 17.20 0.79
CA ALA A 305 25.56 17.23 0.51
C ALA A 305 25.26 16.98 -0.97
N ALA A 306 26.11 17.49 -1.88
CA ALA A 306 26.00 17.22 -3.31
C ALA A 306 26.20 15.73 -3.65
N ARG A 307 27.05 15.00 -2.89
CA ARG A 307 27.22 13.54 -3.07
C ARG A 307 25.93 12.79 -2.76
N ILE A 308 25.24 13.14 -1.67
CA ILE A 308 23.93 12.58 -1.32
C ILE A 308 22.93 12.83 -2.47
N GLY A 309 22.91 14.05 -3.01
CA GLY A 309 22.07 14.41 -4.15
C GLY A 309 22.34 13.56 -5.41
N ARG A 310 23.60 13.27 -5.73
CA ARG A 310 23.97 12.39 -6.85
C ARG A 310 23.48 10.97 -6.64
N VAL A 311 23.70 10.38 -5.47
CA VAL A 311 23.23 9.02 -5.16
C VAL A 311 21.70 8.94 -5.25
N LYS A 312 20.98 9.91 -4.69
CA LYS A 312 19.52 9.98 -4.81
C LYS A 312 19.05 10.02 -6.26
N ARG A 313 19.74 10.77 -7.13
CA ARG A 313 19.40 10.83 -8.56
C ARG A 313 19.60 9.48 -9.23
N ILE A 314 20.71 8.78 -8.94
CA ILE A 314 20.96 7.43 -9.47
C ILE A 314 19.84 6.49 -9.03
N VAL A 315 19.53 6.44 -7.73
CA VAL A 315 18.41 5.63 -7.20
C VAL A 315 17.09 5.95 -7.89
N GLY A 316 16.77 7.24 -8.03
CA GLY A 316 15.55 7.68 -8.70
C GLY A 316 15.49 7.25 -10.17
N ILE A 317 16.57 7.40 -10.93
CA ILE A 317 16.65 6.96 -12.33
C ILE A 317 16.49 5.44 -12.42
N THR A 318 17.22 4.67 -11.60
CA THR A 318 17.12 3.20 -11.57
C THR A 318 15.70 2.74 -11.23
N GLY A 319 15.07 3.37 -10.23
CA GLY A 319 13.69 3.09 -9.84
C GLY A 319 12.68 3.40 -10.95
N LEU A 320 12.82 4.56 -11.62
CA LEU A 320 11.98 4.95 -12.75
C LEU A 320 12.15 4.02 -13.95
N THR A 321 13.37 3.59 -14.25
CA THR A 321 13.62 2.58 -15.29
C THR A 321 12.93 1.27 -14.95
N GLY A 322 13.01 0.80 -13.70
CA GLY A 322 12.28 -0.38 -13.25
C GLY A 322 10.77 -0.25 -13.43
N ILE A 323 10.18 0.88 -13.01
CA ILE A 323 8.75 1.17 -13.21
C ILE A 323 8.38 1.17 -14.69
N ALA A 324 9.18 1.81 -15.55
CA ALA A 324 8.92 1.84 -16.99
C ALA A 324 8.90 0.42 -17.60
N LEU A 325 9.81 -0.46 -17.17
CA LEU A 325 9.82 -1.87 -17.60
C LEU A 325 8.60 -2.63 -17.05
N LEU A 326 8.17 -2.37 -15.82
CA LEU A 326 6.96 -2.98 -15.24
C LEU A 326 5.69 -2.54 -15.97
N VAL A 327 5.58 -1.26 -16.33
CA VAL A 327 4.48 -0.75 -17.14
C VAL A 327 4.51 -1.37 -18.54
N ALA A 328 5.68 -1.45 -19.17
CA ALA A 328 5.82 -2.13 -20.45
C ALA A 328 5.42 -3.61 -20.37
N PHE A 329 5.80 -4.31 -19.28
CA PHE A 329 5.37 -5.68 -19.02
C PHE A 329 3.85 -5.78 -18.90
N ALA A 330 3.23 -4.95 -18.05
CA ALA A 330 1.79 -4.96 -17.81
C ALA A 330 0.97 -4.71 -19.09
N LEU A 331 1.48 -3.88 -20.00
CA LEU A 331 0.81 -3.53 -21.25
C LEU A 331 1.03 -4.53 -22.40
N THR A 332 2.16 -5.26 -22.41
CA THR A 332 2.56 -6.09 -23.56
C THR A 332 2.50 -7.59 -23.31
N SER A 333 2.61 -8.02 -22.05
CA SER A 333 2.75 -9.44 -21.72
C SER A 333 1.38 -10.10 -21.55
N LYS A 334 1.34 -11.39 -21.90
CA LYS A 334 0.18 -12.26 -21.64
C LYS A 334 0.54 -13.25 -20.54
N VAL A 335 -0.34 -13.40 -19.55
CA VAL A 335 -0.25 -14.41 -18.49
C VAL A 335 -1.43 -15.35 -18.67
N ALA A 336 -1.17 -16.65 -18.86
CA ALA A 336 -2.19 -17.64 -19.21
C ALA A 336 -3.03 -17.27 -20.46
N GLY A 337 -2.41 -16.61 -21.46
CA GLY A 337 -3.09 -16.18 -22.68
C GLY A 337 -3.85 -14.85 -22.57
N LEU A 338 -4.08 -14.34 -21.34
CA LEU A 338 -4.75 -13.08 -21.05
C LEU A 338 -3.74 -11.93 -20.97
N ARG A 339 -4.09 -10.73 -21.47
CA ARG A 339 -3.29 -9.53 -21.21
C ARG A 339 -3.35 -9.19 -19.72
N VAL A 340 -2.23 -8.76 -19.12
CA VAL A 340 -2.25 -8.40 -17.69
C VAL A 340 -3.19 -7.21 -17.45
N VAL A 341 -3.04 -6.15 -18.24
CA VAL A 341 -3.90 -4.96 -18.19
C VAL A 341 -4.65 -4.80 -19.51
N GLY A 342 -5.97 -4.61 -19.41
CA GLY A 342 -6.85 -4.30 -20.53
C GLY A 342 -7.54 -2.94 -20.38
N PHE A 343 -7.95 -2.38 -21.52
CA PHE A 343 -8.72 -1.13 -21.59
C PHE A 343 -10.19 -1.36 -21.94
N ASP A 344 -10.57 -2.62 -22.15
CA ASP A 344 -11.94 -3.04 -22.42
C ASP A 344 -12.52 -3.58 -21.11
N ARG A 345 -13.55 -2.90 -20.58
CA ARG A 345 -14.15 -3.21 -19.28
C ARG A 345 -14.85 -4.57 -19.30
N GLU A 346 -15.55 -4.89 -20.39
CA GLU A 346 -16.32 -6.13 -20.53
C GLU A 346 -15.43 -7.35 -20.77
N ALA A 347 -14.22 -7.13 -21.30
CA ALA A 347 -13.26 -8.19 -21.55
C ALA A 347 -12.29 -8.46 -20.38
N ALA A 348 -12.46 -7.80 -19.23
CA ALA A 348 -11.62 -7.99 -18.07
C ALA A 348 -12.22 -9.00 -17.09
N VAL A 349 -11.38 -9.93 -16.60
CA VAL A 349 -11.78 -10.92 -15.60
C VAL A 349 -12.32 -10.23 -14.34
N SER A 350 -11.65 -9.18 -13.85
CA SER A 350 -12.09 -8.45 -12.65
C SER A 350 -13.53 -7.96 -12.76
N THR A 351 -13.90 -7.29 -13.86
CA THR A 351 -15.26 -6.78 -14.04
C THR A 351 -16.30 -7.90 -14.11
N LYS A 352 -15.98 -9.02 -14.76
CA LYS A 352 -16.89 -10.16 -14.87
C LYS A 352 -17.11 -10.83 -13.52
N LEU A 353 -16.05 -10.95 -12.72
CA LEU A 353 -16.16 -11.47 -11.36
C LEU A 353 -16.97 -10.53 -10.46
N ASP A 354 -16.79 -9.21 -10.59
CA ASP A 354 -17.60 -8.24 -9.86
C ASP A 354 -19.09 -8.36 -10.23
N ALA A 355 -19.41 -8.57 -11.52
CA ALA A 355 -20.79 -8.76 -11.96
C ALA A 355 -21.40 -10.08 -11.45
N LEU A 356 -20.58 -11.13 -11.31
CA LEU A 356 -21.02 -12.40 -10.70
C LEU A 356 -21.19 -12.28 -9.19
N ALA A 357 -20.46 -11.37 -8.53
CA ALA A 357 -20.58 -11.16 -7.09
C ALA A 357 -21.91 -10.51 -6.67
N ASP A 358 -22.65 -9.93 -7.60
CA ASP A 358 -24.03 -9.45 -7.36
C ASP A 358 -25.05 -10.61 -7.32
N ASP A 359 -24.68 -11.81 -7.78
CA ASP A 359 -25.52 -13.01 -7.72
C ASP A 359 -25.22 -13.84 -6.46
N ASP A 360 -26.27 -14.26 -5.74
CA ASP A 360 -26.14 -14.99 -4.45
C ASP A 360 -25.46 -16.39 -4.57
N GLU A 361 -25.32 -16.93 -5.77
CA GLU A 361 -24.72 -18.26 -6.04
C GLU A 361 -23.67 -18.18 -7.14
N ILE A 362 -22.39 -17.93 -6.79
CA ILE A 362 -21.29 -17.95 -7.77
C ILE A 362 -20.81 -19.40 -7.98
N GLY A 363 -21.14 -19.98 -9.13
CA GLY A 363 -20.62 -21.28 -9.54
C GLY A 363 -19.16 -21.23 -10.00
N LEU A 364 -18.39 -22.29 -9.74
CA LEU A 364 -17.03 -22.43 -10.28
C LEU A 364 -17.01 -22.37 -11.82
N GLU A 365 -18.07 -22.87 -12.47
CA GLU A 365 -18.24 -22.83 -13.93
C GLU A 365 -18.37 -21.40 -14.45
N ASP A 366 -19.05 -20.52 -13.72
CA ASP A 366 -19.24 -19.12 -14.11
C ASP A 366 -17.91 -18.36 -14.03
N VAL A 367 -17.11 -18.64 -12.99
CA VAL A 367 -15.73 -18.15 -12.85
C VAL A 367 -14.86 -18.64 -14.02
N GLN A 368 -14.93 -19.94 -14.34
CA GLN A 368 -14.17 -20.51 -15.47
C GLN A 368 -14.59 -19.90 -16.81
N THR A 369 -15.90 -19.70 -17.00
CA THR A 369 -16.47 -19.08 -18.21
C THR A 369 -16.03 -17.62 -18.32
N ALA A 370 -16.12 -16.86 -17.22
CA ALA A 370 -15.62 -15.50 -17.14
C ALA A 370 -14.13 -15.42 -17.48
N MET A 371 -13.30 -16.34 -16.97
CA MET A 371 -11.88 -16.41 -17.30
C MET A 371 -11.63 -16.78 -18.77
N ALA A 372 -12.38 -17.73 -19.33
CA ALA A 372 -12.22 -18.20 -20.71
C ALA A 372 -12.61 -17.14 -21.75
N GLU A 373 -13.64 -16.36 -21.49
CA GLU A 373 -14.12 -15.30 -22.37
C GLU A 373 -13.33 -13.99 -22.24
N SER A 374 -12.57 -13.83 -21.15
CA SER A 374 -11.82 -12.61 -20.91
C SER A 374 -10.62 -12.48 -21.85
N LYS A 375 -10.22 -11.24 -22.14
CA LYS A 375 -9.01 -10.91 -22.90
C LYS A 375 -7.93 -10.30 -22.01
N SER A 376 -8.31 -9.83 -20.83
CA SER A 376 -7.41 -9.23 -19.85
C SER A 376 -7.75 -9.63 -18.43
N VAL A 377 -6.75 -9.63 -17.56
CA VAL A 377 -6.92 -9.95 -16.13
C VAL A 377 -7.55 -8.75 -15.41
N ILE A 378 -6.94 -7.56 -15.53
CA ILE A 378 -7.35 -6.35 -14.81
C ILE A 378 -7.80 -5.27 -15.79
N TYR A 379 -8.91 -4.61 -15.49
CA TYR A 379 -9.31 -3.38 -16.18
C TYR A 379 -8.51 -2.18 -15.65
N ALA A 380 -7.83 -1.45 -16.54
CA ALA A 380 -6.90 -0.38 -16.17
C ALA A 380 -7.52 0.76 -15.33
N PHE A 381 -8.83 0.98 -15.48
CA PHE A 381 -9.57 2.05 -14.80
C PHE A 381 -10.56 1.52 -13.78
N ASP A 382 -10.31 0.31 -13.26
CA ASP A 382 -11.13 -0.26 -12.22
C ASP A 382 -11.01 0.54 -10.91
N LEU A 383 -12.14 0.74 -10.23
CA LEU A 383 -12.21 1.54 -9.01
C LEU A 383 -11.40 0.90 -7.88
N ALA A 384 -11.41 -0.43 -7.77
CA ALA A 384 -10.62 -1.15 -6.76
C ALA A 384 -9.11 -0.97 -6.99
N SER A 385 -8.68 -1.00 -8.26
CA SER A 385 -7.29 -0.72 -8.64
C SER A 385 -6.87 0.72 -8.26
N PHE A 386 -7.72 1.72 -8.53
CA PHE A 386 -7.46 3.09 -8.11
C PHE A 386 -7.44 3.25 -6.59
N ARG A 387 -8.36 2.59 -5.87
CA ARG A 387 -8.39 2.58 -4.41
C ARG A 387 -7.08 2.06 -3.84
N LEU A 388 -6.57 0.93 -4.35
CA LEU A 388 -5.30 0.37 -3.90
C LEU A 388 -4.15 1.36 -4.05
N VAL A 389 -4.07 2.06 -5.19
CA VAL A 389 -3.05 3.08 -5.45
C VAL A 389 -3.19 4.27 -4.50
N ILE A 390 -4.40 4.80 -4.34
CA ILE A 390 -4.67 5.95 -3.47
C ILE A 390 -4.39 5.61 -2.00
N ASP A 391 -4.81 4.42 -1.55
CA ASP A 391 -4.56 3.92 -0.21
C ASP A 391 -3.06 3.71 0.06
N PHE A 392 -2.35 3.10 -0.89
CA PHE A 392 -0.89 2.99 -0.83
C PHE A 392 -0.22 4.37 -0.72
N LEU A 393 -0.63 5.35 -1.53
CA LEU A 393 -0.08 6.71 -1.50
C LEU A 393 -0.38 7.43 -0.17
N ALA A 394 -1.61 7.31 0.33
CA ALA A 394 -2.02 7.86 1.63
C ALA A 394 -1.12 7.32 2.74
N LYS A 395 -1.00 6.00 2.83
CA LYS A 395 -0.15 5.29 3.80
C LYS A 395 1.32 5.67 3.64
N LEU A 396 1.84 5.72 2.41
CA LEU A 396 3.24 6.09 2.13
C LEU A 396 3.59 7.49 2.65
N LEU A 397 2.72 8.47 2.41
CA LEU A 397 2.93 9.85 2.84
C LEU A 397 2.89 9.97 4.36
N VAL A 398 1.95 9.30 5.03
CA VAL A 398 1.85 9.32 6.49
C VAL A 398 3.03 8.59 7.15
N VAL A 399 3.40 7.40 6.67
CA VAL A 399 4.60 6.68 7.12
C VAL A 399 5.83 7.56 6.99
N THR A 400 5.97 8.27 5.86
CA THR A 400 7.10 9.18 5.64
C THR A 400 7.18 10.27 6.71
N ALA A 401 6.04 10.86 7.09
CA ALA A 401 5.98 11.85 8.16
C ALA A 401 6.30 11.24 9.53
N VAL A 402 5.67 10.10 9.86
CA VAL A 402 5.88 9.38 11.13
C VAL A 402 7.35 8.97 11.30
N PHE A 403 7.94 8.34 10.30
CA PHE A 403 9.35 7.92 10.37
C PHE A 403 10.33 9.09 10.37
N ALA A 404 10.00 10.21 9.71
CA ALA A 404 10.80 11.42 9.84
C ALA A 404 10.78 11.96 11.28
N ASP A 405 9.59 12.00 11.91
CA ASP A 405 9.44 12.42 13.31
C ASP A 405 10.20 11.47 14.27
N LEU A 406 10.08 10.16 14.08
CA LEU A 406 10.78 9.14 14.89
C LEU A 406 12.30 9.21 14.71
N ALA A 407 12.79 9.27 13.47
CA ALA A 407 14.22 9.34 13.18
C ALA A 407 14.84 10.64 13.72
N LEU A 408 14.12 11.77 13.66
CA LEU A 408 14.58 13.03 14.23
C LEU A 408 14.65 12.96 15.76
N ARG A 409 13.61 12.44 16.43
CA ARG A 409 13.61 12.24 17.88
C ARG A 409 14.75 11.32 18.34
N ALA A 410 14.92 10.18 17.68
CA ALA A 410 16.00 9.24 18.00
C ALA A 410 17.39 9.86 17.79
N THR A 411 17.55 10.69 16.74
CA THR A 411 18.79 11.45 16.49
C THR A 411 19.11 12.41 17.63
N LEU A 412 18.11 13.11 18.15
CA LEU A 412 18.29 14.06 19.24
C LEU A 412 18.59 13.38 20.57
N VAL A 413 17.96 12.23 20.84
CA VAL A 413 18.29 11.39 22.01
C VAL A 413 19.75 10.90 21.92
N ALA A 414 20.15 10.38 20.76
CA ALA A 414 21.52 9.93 20.54
C ALA A 414 22.54 11.09 20.70
N TRP A 415 22.21 12.28 20.21
CA TRP A 415 23.03 13.47 20.41
C TRP A 415 23.15 13.88 21.89
N ARG A 416 22.05 13.92 22.64
CA ARG A 416 22.08 14.25 24.09
C ARG A 416 22.99 13.28 24.84
N ASN A 417 22.88 11.99 24.55
CA ASN A 417 23.72 10.96 25.16
C ASN A 417 25.20 11.17 24.79
N ASP A 418 25.52 11.41 23.52
CA ASP A 418 26.89 11.69 23.06
C ASP A 418 27.49 12.95 23.72
N ARG A 419 26.71 14.03 23.84
CA ARG A 419 27.12 15.28 24.52
C ARG A 419 27.40 15.03 26.01
N SER A 420 26.55 14.25 26.69
CA SER A 420 26.77 13.90 28.10
C SER A 420 28.08 13.13 28.33
N LEU A 421 28.52 12.34 27.34
CA LEU A 421 29.77 11.56 27.41
C LEU A 421 31.01 12.38 27.05
N ARG A 422 30.91 13.34 26.11
CA ARG A 422 32.06 14.13 25.63
C ARG A 422 32.38 15.37 26.46
N GLY A 423 31.45 15.84 27.31
CA GLY A 423 31.60 17.09 28.05
C GLY A 423 31.20 18.34 27.25
N SER A 424 31.45 19.53 27.80
CA SER A 424 30.88 20.82 27.35
C SER A 424 31.56 21.45 26.11
N GLY A 425 32.03 20.65 25.15
CA GLY A 425 32.52 21.19 23.88
C GLY A 425 31.34 21.66 23.02
N ASP A 426 31.24 22.96 22.75
CA ASP A 426 30.23 23.49 21.83
C ASP A 426 30.69 23.37 20.37
N THR A 427 29.96 22.58 19.60
CA THR A 427 30.07 22.50 18.13
C THR A 427 28.87 23.18 17.47
N ALA A 428 29.01 23.60 16.20
CA ALA A 428 27.87 24.14 15.45
C ALA A 428 26.68 23.14 15.35
N TYR A 429 26.96 21.84 15.43
CA TYR A 429 25.96 20.79 15.50
C TYR A 429 25.16 20.84 16.81
N ASP A 430 25.80 21.17 17.94
CA ASP A 430 25.14 21.25 19.24
C ASP A 430 24.09 22.35 19.29
N THR A 431 24.37 23.53 18.72
CA THR A 431 23.41 24.64 18.64
C THR A 431 22.18 24.26 17.81
N SER A 432 22.39 23.58 16.68
CA SER A 432 21.30 23.11 15.83
C SER A 432 20.46 22.03 16.52
N ALA A 433 21.11 21.08 17.19
CA ALA A 433 20.46 19.97 17.85
C ALA A 433 19.72 20.40 19.12
N SER A 434 20.28 21.31 19.93
CA SER A 434 19.61 21.87 21.11
C SER A 434 18.32 22.61 20.71
N THR A 435 18.36 23.40 19.64
CA THR A 435 17.17 24.13 19.18
C THR A 435 16.11 23.21 18.60
N LEU A 436 16.51 22.19 17.82
CA LEU A 436 15.59 21.15 17.35
C LEU A 436 14.96 20.36 18.50
N ALA A 437 15.72 20.10 19.56
CA ALA A 437 15.23 19.42 20.76
C ALA A 437 14.18 20.24 21.51
N ALA A 438 14.41 21.55 21.69
CA ALA A 438 13.43 22.47 22.25
C ALA A 438 12.16 22.52 21.38
N ALA A 439 12.31 22.59 20.06
CA ALA A 439 11.20 22.64 19.11
C ALA A 439 10.25 21.44 19.16
N LEU A 440 10.77 20.26 19.49
CA LEU A 440 9.98 19.02 19.57
C LEU A 440 9.33 18.79 20.93
N GLY A 441 9.55 19.69 21.91
CA GLY A 441 8.94 19.63 23.24
C GLY A 441 9.49 18.50 24.11
N ASN A 442 10.72 18.05 23.88
CA ASN A 442 11.37 17.00 24.68
C ASN A 442 12.06 17.57 25.94
N GLU A 443 11.47 18.57 26.60
CA GLU A 443 12.02 19.18 27.84
C GLU A 443 11.44 18.59 29.13
N SER A 444 10.67 17.51 29.05
CA SER A 444 10.20 16.78 30.24
C SER A 444 11.19 15.72 30.70
#